data_AF-A0A7W1WUD0-F1
#
_entry.id   AF-A0A7W1WUD0-F1
#
_cell.length_a   1.000
_cell.length_b   1.000
_cell.length_c   1.000
_cell.angle_alpha   90.00
_cell.angle_beta   90.00
_cell.angle_gamma   90.00
#
_symmetry.space_group_name_H-M   'P 1'
#
loop_
_entity.id
_entity.type
_entity.pdbx_description
1 polymer ?
#
loop_
_entity_poly.entity_id
_entity_poly.type
_entity_poly.pdbx_seq_one_letter_code
_entity_poly.pdbx_strand_id
1 'polypeptide(L)'
;MKKAEQTKSVYILLTDTGTLFSRTIKLFTAAPYNHVSISLDQRLDELYSFGRKHPKNPLYAGFVKEDVYNGIYRYFQNTRCILFELCVTDQQLDQIKQMIRSFEAQQEIYMYNLVGLFGVMVNYPIELKNAYFCSQFVAEVLKRSGIQLWDKPSALVTPNDFLQHPSFKFIYEGRLYEYSRLQSELISFYEPLPLRRKFSLFPYKKIRRFFI
;
A
#
# COMPACT_ATOMS: atom_id res chain seq x y z
N MET A 1 19.99 36.24 -8.71
CA MET A 1 19.41 35.86 -7.39
C MET A 1 19.15 34.37 -7.42
N LYS A 2 19.86 33.56 -6.63
CA LYS A 2 19.58 32.11 -6.51
C LYS A 2 18.27 31.97 -5.73
N LYS A 3 17.22 31.47 -6.38
CA LYS A 3 15.97 31.07 -5.72
C LYS A 3 16.36 30.01 -4.68
N ALA A 4 16.00 30.19 -3.42
CA ALA A 4 16.21 29.15 -2.41
C ALA A 4 15.50 27.89 -2.91
N GLU A 5 16.25 26.80 -3.14
CA GLU A 5 15.67 25.50 -3.45
C GLU A 5 14.80 25.09 -2.26
N GLN A 6 13.50 25.19 -2.46
CA GLN A 6 12.53 24.76 -1.47
C GLN A 6 12.50 23.24 -1.55
N THR A 7 13.20 22.57 -0.63
CA THR A 7 13.25 21.11 -0.56
C THR A 7 11.83 20.55 -0.56
N LYS A 8 11.49 19.80 -1.61
CA LYS A 8 10.23 19.08 -1.70
C LYS A 8 10.41 17.68 -1.16
N SER A 9 9.32 17.09 -0.70
CA SER A 9 9.34 15.74 -0.14
C SER A 9 8.17 14.93 -0.68
N VAL A 10 8.39 13.64 -0.81
CA VAL A 10 7.33 12.63 -0.89
C VAL A 10 7.33 11.81 0.38
N TYR A 11 6.20 11.17 0.67
CA TYR A 11 6.00 10.46 1.91
C TYR A 11 5.70 9.00 1.63
N ILE A 12 6.42 8.10 2.31
CA ILE A 12 6.21 6.66 2.16
C ILE A 12 5.53 6.15 3.42
N LEU A 13 4.32 5.64 3.26
CA LEU A 13 3.52 5.08 4.34
C LEU A 13 3.56 3.56 4.23
N LEU A 14 4.07 2.89 5.26
CA LEU A 14 3.97 1.45 5.40
C LEU A 14 2.87 1.15 6.40
N THR A 15 1.95 0.25 6.06
CA THR A 15 0.82 -0.10 6.92
C THR A 15 0.71 -1.60 7.18
N ASP A 16 0.11 -1.93 8.32
CA ASP A 16 -0.36 -3.26 8.66
C ASP A 16 -1.83 -3.20 9.11
N THR A 17 -2.71 -3.65 8.22
CA THR A 17 -4.16 -3.67 8.45
C THR A 17 -4.64 -4.94 9.18
N GLY A 18 -3.75 -5.92 9.44
CA GLY A 18 -4.09 -7.16 10.15
C GLY A 18 -5.10 -8.10 9.46
N THR A 19 -5.37 -7.91 8.16
CA THR A 19 -6.34 -8.73 7.40
C THR A 19 -5.83 -10.15 7.10
N LEU A 20 -6.73 -11.11 6.82
CA LEU A 20 -6.33 -12.49 6.48
C LEU A 20 -5.35 -12.57 5.30
N PHE A 21 -5.52 -11.74 4.27
CA PHE A 21 -4.56 -11.66 3.16
C PHE A 21 -3.25 -10.97 3.57
N SER A 22 -3.29 -10.05 4.53
CA SER A 22 -2.08 -9.50 5.13
C SER A 22 -1.36 -10.53 6.01
N ARG A 23 -2.09 -11.47 6.63
CA ARG A 23 -1.55 -12.66 7.33
C ARG A 23 -0.93 -13.66 6.36
N THR A 24 -1.57 -13.94 5.22
CA THR A 24 -1.01 -14.81 4.18
C THR A 24 0.29 -14.22 3.63
N ILE A 25 0.34 -12.93 3.30
CA ILE A 25 1.57 -12.25 2.89
C ILE A 25 2.62 -12.24 4.02
N LYS A 26 2.23 -11.97 5.27
CA LYS A 26 3.14 -12.00 6.44
C LYS A 26 3.78 -13.37 6.65
N LEU A 27 3.04 -14.46 6.41
CA LEU A 27 3.58 -15.82 6.46
C LEU A 27 4.69 -16.04 5.40
N PHE A 28 4.65 -15.29 4.31
CA PHE A 28 5.61 -15.40 3.21
C PHE A 28 6.75 -14.38 3.28
N THR A 29 6.54 -13.19 3.87
CA THR A 29 7.53 -12.10 3.88
C THR A 29 8.14 -11.81 5.24
N ALA A 30 7.60 -12.37 6.34
CA ALA A 30 8.02 -12.14 7.73
C ALA A 30 8.16 -10.66 8.15
N ALA A 31 7.63 -9.72 7.35
CA ALA A 31 7.82 -8.28 7.57
C ALA A 31 6.75 -7.72 8.53
N PRO A 32 7.12 -6.76 9.41
CA PRO A 32 6.19 -6.15 10.36
C PRO A 32 5.05 -5.39 9.67
N TYR A 33 5.35 -4.79 8.51
CA TYR A 33 4.44 -4.08 7.63
C TYR A 33 4.32 -4.81 6.29
N ASN A 34 3.11 -4.85 5.71
CA ASN A 34 2.80 -5.67 4.53
C ASN A 34 2.25 -4.87 3.35
N HIS A 35 2.12 -3.55 3.51
CA HIS A 35 1.66 -2.66 2.47
C HIS A 35 2.52 -1.40 2.43
N VAL A 36 2.73 -0.86 1.24
CA VAL A 36 3.53 0.35 1.01
C VAL A 36 2.74 1.27 0.09
N SER A 37 2.58 2.53 0.47
CA SER A 37 1.92 3.57 -0.31
C SER A 37 2.83 4.80 -0.41
N ILE A 38 2.72 5.55 -1.49
CA ILE A 38 3.38 6.85 -1.67
C ILE A 38 2.34 7.97 -1.59
N SER A 39 2.67 9.04 -0.88
CA SER A 39 1.89 10.29 -0.85
C SER A 39 2.75 11.47 -1.29
N LEU A 40 2.10 12.47 -1.86
CA LEU A 40 2.72 13.70 -2.34
C LEU A 40 2.67 14.83 -1.30
N ASP A 41 2.03 14.58 -0.15
CA ASP A 41 1.82 15.56 0.90
C ASP A 41 1.95 14.90 2.29
N GLN A 42 2.28 15.72 3.29
CA GLN A 42 2.52 15.23 4.66
C GLN A 42 1.24 14.89 5.43
N ARG A 43 0.08 15.36 4.93
CA ARG A 43 -1.24 15.18 5.54
C ARG A 43 -1.86 13.85 5.09
N LEU A 44 -1.23 13.16 4.14
CA LEU A 44 -1.70 11.91 3.57
C LEU A 44 -3.10 12.07 2.97
N ASP A 45 -3.38 13.24 2.38
CA ASP A 45 -4.67 13.52 1.77
C ASP A 45 -4.94 12.54 0.62
N GLU A 46 -3.89 12.15 -0.11
CA GLU A 46 -3.94 11.11 -1.13
C GLU A 46 -2.78 10.12 -0.98
N LEU A 47 -3.10 8.83 -1.05
CA LEU A 47 -2.13 7.73 -1.04
C LEU A 47 -2.26 6.92 -2.34
N TYR A 48 -1.14 6.57 -2.93
CA TYR A 48 -1.10 5.80 -4.17
C TYR A 48 -0.38 4.47 -3.93
N SER A 49 -1.00 3.37 -4.35
CA SER A 49 -0.42 2.04 -4.20
C SER A 49 -1.01 1.03 -5.20
N PHE A 50 -0.52 -0.20 -5.15
CA PHE A 50 -1.19 -1.38 -5.68
C PHE A 50 -1.75 -2.19 -4.54
N GLY A 51 -3.05 -2.46 -4.59
CA GLY A 51 -3.75 -3.11 -3.49
C GLY A 51 -5.12 -3.61 -3.92
N ARG A 52 -5.95 -3.96 -2.93
CA ARG A 52 -7.33 -4.39 -3.18
C ARG A 52 -8.17 -3.19 -3.58
N LYS A 53 -8.82 -3.25 -4.74
CA LYS A 53 -9.82 -2.25 -5.16
C LYS A 53 -11.12 -2.36 -4.35
N HIS A 54 -11.41 -3.55 -3.80
CA HIS A 54 -12.58 -3.76 -2.94
C HIS A 54 -12.22 -4.55 -1.66
N PRO A 55 -12.59 -4.07 -0.45
CA PRO A 55 -12.17 -4.70 0.81
C PRO A 55 -12.52 -6.18 0.94
N LYS A 56 -13.64 -6.60 0.32
CA LYS A 56 -14.20 -7.96 0.39
C LYS A 56 -13.71 -8.91 -0.70
N ASN A 57 -13.04 -8.42 -1.75
CA ASN A 57 -12.58 -9.25 -2.86
C ASN A 57 -11.05 -9.18 -2.99
N PRO A 58 -10.30 -10.17 -2.47
CA PRO A 58 -8.84 -10.16 -2.55
C PRO A 58 -8.30 -10.37 -3.98
N LEU A 59 -9.13 -10.85 -4.90
CA LEU A 59 -8.75 -11.09 -6.30
C LEU A 59 -8.99 -9.86 -7.20
N TYR A 60 -9.82 -8.90 -6.75
CA TYR A 60 -10.00 -7.63 -7.44
C TYR A 60 -9.01 -6.59 -6.90
N ALA A 61 -7.81 -6.62 -7.47
CA ALA A 61 -6.67 -5.84 -7.01
C ALA A 61 -5.88 -5.26 -8.19
N GLY A 62 -5.31 -4.08 -8.00
CA GLY A 62 -4.61 -3.30 -9.02
C GLY A 62 -4.18 -1.95 -8.46
N PHE A 63 -3.96 -0.96 -9.33
CA PHE A 63 -3.68 0.41 -8.89
C PHE A 63 -4.86 0.96 -8.08
N VAL A 64 -4.55 1.62 -6.96
CA VAL A 64 -5.52 2.23 -6.06
C VAL A 64 -5.04 3.60 -5.61
N LYS A 65 -5.99 4.54 -5.59
CA LYS A 65 -5.89 5.78 -4.83
C LYS A 65 -6.60 5.57 -3.51
N GLU A 66 -5.83 5.41 -2.44
CA GLU A 66 -6.34 5.09 -1.12
C GLU A 66 -6.77 6.36 -0.40
N ASP A 67 -7.96 6.30 0.19
CA ASP A 67 -8.47 7.33 1.07
C ASP A 67 -8.29 6.86 2.53
N VAL A 68 -7.50 7.62 3.29
CA VAL A 68 -7.29 7.37 4.73
C VAL A 68 -8.60 7.41 5.49
N TYR A 69 -9.51 8.31 5.13
CA TYR A 69 -10.76 8.59 5.83
C TYR A 69 -11.94 7.76 5.33
N ASN A 70 -12.03 7.45 4.02
CA ASN A 70 -13.15 6.73 3.41
C ASN A 70 -12.87 5.28 2.99
N GLY A 71 -11.59 4.90 2.97
CA GLY A 71 -11.15 3.64 2.39
C GLY A 71 -11.11 2.46 3.35
N ILE A 72 -10.19 1.53 3.05
CA ILE A 72 -10.01 0.27 3.78
C ILE A 72 -9.68 0.52 5.27
N TYR A 73 -9.02 1.63 5.57
CA TYR A 73 -8.60 2.01 6.91
C TYR A 73 -9.78 2.24 7.87
N ARG A 74 -10.98 2.60 7.36
CA ARG A 74 -12.22 2.66 8.18
C ARG A 74 -12.65 1.33 8.76
N TYR A 75 -12.41 0.24 8.03
CA TYR A 75 -12.73 -1.11 8.49
C TYR A 75 -11.68 -1.65 9.47
N PHE A 76 -10.47 -1.06 9.46
CA PHE A 76 -9.31 -1.49 10.23
C PHE A 76 -8.74 -0.33 11.05
N GLN A 77 -9.53 0.24 11.96
CA GLN A 77 -9.13 1.41 12.76
C GLN A 77 -7.87 1.20 13.60
N ASN A 78 -7.51 -0.05 13.90
CA ASN A 78 -6.28 -0.41 14.60
C ASN A 78 -5.07 -0.56 13.66
N THR A 79 -5.16 -0.07 12.41
CA THR A 79 -4.05 -0.13 11.44
C THR A 79 -2.83 0.53 12.04
N ARG A 80 -1.75 -0.24 12.16
CA ARG A 80 -0.44 0.29 12.53
C ARG A 80 0.27 0.79 11.29
N CYS A 81 1.01 1.87 11.43
CA CYS A 81 1.81 2.41 10.35
C CYS A 81 3.16 2.94 10.82
N ILE A 82 4.06 3.04 9.86
CA ILE A 82 5.27 3.86 9.94
C ILE A 82 5.30 4.77 8.71
N LEU A 83 5.65 6.03 8.94
CA LEU A 83 5.66 7.08 7.94
C LEU A 83 7.09 7.62 7.80
N PHE A 84 7.55 7.65 6.56
CA PHE A 84 8.83 8.22 6.18
C PHE A 84 8.67 9.43 5.27
N GLU A 85 9.62 10.34 5.35
CA GLU A 85 9.84 11.44 4.43
C GLU A 85 11.06 11.12 3.55
N LEU A 86 10.93 11.37 2.24
CA LEU A 86 12.03 11.33 1.29
C LEU A 86 12.13 12.70 0.62
N CYS A 87 13.25 13.39 0.84
CA CYS A 87 13.56 14.63 0.15
C CYS A 87 13.85 14.35 -1.33
N VAL A 88 13.29 15.18 -2.21
CA VAL A 88 13.40 15.07 -3.66
C VAL A 88 13.60 16.45 -4.29
N THR A 89 14.19 16.48 -5.48
CA THR A 89 14.27 17.72 -6.28
C THR A 89 12.90 18.06 -6.89
N ASP A 90 12.69 19.30 -7.31
CA ASP A 90 11.48 19.70 -8.04
C ASP A 90 11.27 18.84 -9.29
N GLN A 91 12.35 18.57 -10.03
CA GLN A 91 12.31 17.71 -11.22
C GLN A 91 11.87 16.28 -10.86
N GLN A 92 12.45 15.69 -9.81
CA GLN A 92 12.07 14.35 -9.35
C GLN A 92 10.60 14.30 -8.91
N LEU A 93 10.13 15.30 -8.18
CA LEU A 93 8.73 15.39 -7.77
C LEU A 93 7.78 15.47 -8.98
N ASP A 94 8.13 16.25 -9.99
CA ASP A 94 7.32 16.36 -11.21
C ASP A 94 7.29 15.04 -11.98
N GLN A 95 8.40 14.31 -12.04
CA GLN A 95 8.43 12.95 -12.63
C GLN A 95 7.57 11.97 -11.83
N ILE A 96 7.63 11.99 -10.49
CA ILE A 96 6.77 11.15 -9.63
C ILE A 96 5.30 11.43 -9.93
N LYS A 97 4.90 12.70 -9.99
CA LYS A 97 3.53 13.11 -10.32
C LYS A 97 3.10 12.61 -11.70
N GLN A 98 3.96 12.74 -12.71
CA GLN A 98 3.67 12.27 -14.06
C GLN A 98 3.47 10.75 -14.08
N MET A 99 4.37 10.00 -13.44
CA MET A 99 4.26 8.54 -13.31
C MET A 99 2.94 8.13 -12.64
N ILE A 100 2.61 8.71 -11.49
CA ILE A 100 1.35 8.41 -10.77
C ILE A 100 0.13 8.72 -11.65
N ARG A 101 0.12 9.87 -12.35
CA ARG A 101 -0.98 10.22 -13.27
C ARG A 101 -1.12 9.24 -14.42
N SER A 102 -0.01 8.72 -14.96
CA SER A 102 -0.06 7.68 -15.99
C SER A 102 -0.68 6.38 -15.45
N PHE A 103 -0.31 5.97 -14.23
CA PHE A 103 -0.94 4.83 -13.57
C PHE A 103 -2.44 5.04 -13.33
N GLU A 104 -2.84 6.23 -12.88
CA GLU A 104 -4.24 6.59 -12.63
C GLU A 104 -5.07 6.61 -13.91
N ALA A 105 -4.56 7.22 -14.98
CA ALA A 105 -5.23 7.28 -16.29
C ALA A 105 -5.46 5.90 -16.91
N GLN A 106 -4.64 4.91 -16.54
CA GLN A 106 -4.69 3.54 -17.05
C GLN A 106 -5.06 2.53 -15.94
N GLN A 107 -5.70 2.97 -14.85
CA GLN A 107 -5.95 2.13 -13.67
C GLN A 107 -6.74 0.83 -13.95
N GLU A 108 -7.54 0.80 -15.02
CA GLU A 108 -8.36 -0.36 -15.40
C GLU A 108 -7.57 -1.50 -16.05
N ILE A 109 -6.41 -1.20 -16.65
CA ILE A 109 -5.56 -2.23 -17.29
C ILE A 109 -4.53 -2.82 -16.30
N TYR A 110 -4.37 -2.22 -15.13
CA TYR A 110 -3.39 -2.64 -14.14
C TYR A 110 -3.96 -3.68 -13.17
N MET A 111 -3.22 -4.79 -13.02
CA MET A 111 -3.55 -5.89 -12.13
C MET A 111 -2.56 -5.99 -10.97
N TYR A 112 -2.91 -6.74 -9.93
CA TYR A 112 -1.98 -7.06 -8.85
C TYR A 112 -1.08 -8.25 -9.20
N ASN A 113 0.24 -8.10 -9.04
CA ASN A 113 1.21 -9.15 -9.35
C ASN A 113 1.39 -10.14 -8.18
N LEU A 114 0.41 -11.04 -7.99
CA LEU A 114 0.48 -12.07 -6.94
C LEU A 114 1.63 -13.06 -7.17
N VAL A 115 1.89 -13.44 -8.42
CA VAL A 115 2.99 -14.36 -8.79
C VAL A 115 4.35 -13.72 -8.48
N GLY A 116 4.47 -12.40 -8.67
CA GLY A 116 5.64 -11.60 -8.29
C GLY A 116 6.04 -11.76 -6.83
N LEU A 117 5.08 -11.89 -5.91
CA LEU A 117 5.37 -12.11 -4.49
C LEU A 117 6.09 -13.45 -4.25
N PHE A 118 5.79 -14.49 -5.04
CA PHE A 118 6.54 -15.75 -4.97
C PHE A 118 7.96 -15.57 -5.51
N GLY A 119 8.13 -14.78 -6.57
CA GLY A 119 9.44 -14.40 -7.10
C GLY A 119 10.34 -13.74 -6.05
N VAL A 120 9.79 -12.81 -5.27
CA VAL A 120 10.51 -12.16 -4.14
C VAL A 120 11.07 -13.20 -3.15
N MET A 121 10.29 -14.22 -2.78
CA MET A 121 10.73 -15.24 -1.81
C MET A 121 11.91 -16.07 -2.29
N VAL A 122 11.99 -16.34 -3.60
CA VAL A 122 13.08 -17.12 -4.20
C VAL A 122 14.14 -16.23 -4.84
N ASN A 123 14.09 -14.92 -4.59
CA ASN A 123 14.98 -13.91 -5.15
C ASN A 123 15.04 -13.93 -6.69
N TYR A 124 13.90 -14.14 -7.35
CA TYR A 124 13.75 -14.18 -8.81
C TYR A 124 12.74 -13.12 -9.28
N PRO A 125 13.15 -12.13 -10.10
CA PRO A 125 12.28 -11.03 -10.48
C PRO A 125 11.23 -11.48 -11.50
N ILE A 126 9.99 -11.68 -11.04
CA ILE A 126 8.85 -12.01 -11.92
C ILE A 126 8.08 -10.72 -12.23
N GLU A 127 8.33 -10.18 -13.42
CA GLU A 127 7.64 -9.01 -13.95
C GLU A 127 6.55 -9.43 -14.94
N LEU A 128 5.31 -9.06 -14.65
CA LEU A 128 4.19 -9.25 -15.55
C LEU A 128 3.78 -7.89 -16.12
N LYS A 129 3.49 -7.86 -17.42
CA LYS A 129 3.05 -6.62 -18.08
C LYS A 129 1.79 -6.10 -17.38
N ASN A 130 1.80 -4.81 -17.05
CA ASN A 130 0.72 -4.12 -16.34
C ASN A 130 0.33 -4.77 -15.00
N ALA A 131 1.24 -5.48 -14.32
CA ALA A 131 0.97 -5.96 -12.98
C ALA A 131 2.09 -5.62 -12.01
N TYR A 132 1.70 -5.08 -10.85
CA TYR A 132 2.61 -4.66 -9.80
C TYR A 132 2.05 -5.09 -8.42
N PHE A 133 2.93 -5.30 -7.46
CA PHE A 133 2.56 -5.30 -6.03
C PHE A 133 2.99 -3.97 -5.39
N CYS A 134 2.52 -3.70 -4.17
CA CYS A 134 2.66 -2.39 -3.52
C CYS A 134 4.10 -1.85 -3.49
N SER A 135 5.06 -2.62 -2.95
CA SER A 135 6.46 -2.20 -2.86
C SER A 135 7.15 -2.11 -4.23
N GLN A 136 6.82 -3.01 -5.17
CA GLN A 136 7.31 -2.92 -6.55
C GLN A 136 6.86 -1.63 -7.22
N PHE A 137 5.58 -1.25 -7.08
CA PHE A 137 5.03 -0.03 -7.65
C PHE A 137 5.76 1.21 -7.11
N VAL A 138 5.88 1.34 -5.78
CA VAL A 138 6.54 2.50 -5.18
C VAL A 138 8.01 2.55 -5.59
N ALA A 139 8.71 1.41 -5.61
CA ALA A 139 10.08 1.34 -6.08
C ALA A 139 10.22 1.75 -7.56
N GLU A 140 9.29 1.31 -8.42
CA GLU A 140 9.28 1.64 -9.84
C GLU A 140 9.04 3.14 -10.09
N VAL A 141 8.09 3.74 -9.35
CA VAL A 141 7.82 5.19 -9.41
C VAL A 141 9.08 5.98 -9.02
N LEU A 142 9.73 5.63 -7.91
CA LEU A 142 10.94 6.31 -7.46
C LEU A 142 12.10 6.13 -8.46
N LYS A 143 12.36 4.89 -8.89
CA LYS A 143 13.43 4.55 -9.83
C LYS A 143 13.28 5.29 -11.16
N ARG A 144 12.09 5.25 -11.77
CA ARG A 144 11.82 5.94 -13.05
C ARG A 144 11.82 7.47 -12.93
N SER A 145 11.63 7.99 -11.73
CA SER A 145 11.73 9.42 -11.45
C SER A 145 13.16 9.89 -11.20
N GLY A 146 14.17 9.03 -11.40
CA GLY A 146 15.58 9.35 -11.20
C GLY A 146 16.03 9.25 -9.74
N ILE A 147 15.32 8.50 -8.90
CA ILE A 147 15.67 8.24 -7.50
C ILE A 147 16.09 6.77 -7.38
N GLN A 148 17.37 6.50 -7.53
CA GLN A 148 17.92 5.15 -7.43
C GLN A 148 18.30 4.84 -5.98
N LEU A 149 17.39 4.16 -5.27
CA LEU A 149 17.59 3.77 -3.85
C LEU A 149 18.22 2.37 -3.71
N TRP A 150 17.87 1.43 -4.58
CA TRP A 150 18.34 0.05 -4.46
C TRP A 150 19.04 -0.42 -5.73
N ASP A 151 20.09 -1.21 -5.55
CA ASP A 151 20.78 -1.93 -6.62
C ASP A 151 20.14 -3.32 -6.86
N LYS A 152 18.82 -3.30 -7.11
CA LYS A 152 18.04 -4.48 -7.50
C LYS A 152 16.81 -4.10 -8.31
N PRO A 153 16.21 -5.03 -9.08
CA PRO A 153 14.94 -4.80 -9.75
C PRO A 153 13.84 -4.38 -8.76
N SER A 154 12.95 -3.49 -9.18
CA SER A 154 11.79 -3.08 -8.38
C SER A 154 10.92 -4.28 -7.98
N ALA A 155 10.87 -5.31 -8.83
CA ALA A 155 10.18 -6.59 -8.57
C ALA A 155 10.81 -7.43 -7.45
N LEU A 156 11.96 -7.02 -6.89
CA LEU A 156 12.60 -7.63 -5.71
C LEU A 156 12.66 -6.68 -4.51
N VAL A 157 12.06 -5.49 -4.61
CA VAL A 157 11.97 -4.55 -3.49
C VAL A 157 10.79 -4.93 -2.61
N THR A 158 11.07 -5.10 -1.33
CA THR A 158 10.15 -5.48 -0.26
C THR A 158 9.82 -4.28 0.63
N PRO A 159 8.73 -4.31 1.41
CA PRO A 159 8.48 -3.30 2.44
C PRO A 159 9.64 -3.12 3.42
N ASN A 160 10.37 -4.20 3.75
CA ASN A 160 11.50 -4.14 4.67
C ASN A 160 12.68 -3.34 4.09
N ASP A 161 12.85 -3.32 2.77
CA ASP A 161 13.88 -2.49 2.14
C ASP A 161 13.62 -1.00 2.32
N PHE A 162 12.35 -0.56 2.40
CA PHE A 162 12.02 0.81 2.75
C PHE A 162 12.33 1.13 4.21
N LEU A 163 12.02 0.21 5.13
CA LEU A 163 12.29 0.36 6.57
C LEU A 163 13.77 0.58 6.87
N GLN A 164 14.65 -0.08 6.12
CA GLN A 164 16.08 -0.12 6.39
C GLN A 164 16.89 0.93 5.61
N HIS A 165 16.28 1.59 4.62
CA HIS A 165 17.04 2.42 3.70
C HIS A 165 17.33 3.83 4.29
N PRO A 166 18.60 4.27 4.33
CA PRO A 166 19.02 5.44 5.10
C PRO A 166 18.53 6.79 4.54
N SER A 167 18.16 6.86 3.27
CA SER A 167 17.60 8.10 2.68
C SER A 167 16.22 8.46 3.19
N PHE A 168 15.52 7.53 3.86
CA PHE A 168 14.21 7.80 4.43
C PHE A 168 14.35 8.38 5.83
N LYS A 169 13.81 9.58 6.02
CA LYS A 169 13.72 10.21 7.33
C LYS A 169 12.46 9.74 8.04
N PHE A 170 12.60 9.20 9.24
CA PHE A 170 11.47 8.82 10.09
C PHE A 170 10.62 10.04 10.45
N ILE A 171 9.29 9.90 10.36
CA ILE A 171 8.32 10.94 10.76
C ILE A 171 7.43 10.46 11.90
N TYR A 172 6.87 9.25 11.80
CA TYR A 172 5.90 8.75 12.77
C TYR A 172 5.82 7.22 12.73
N GLU A 173 5.56 6.59 13.88
CA GLU A 173 5.15 5.19 13.99
C GLU A 173 4.09 5.07 15.09
N GLY A 174 3.02 4.31 14.81
CA GLY A 174 1.90 4.17 15.74
C GLY A 174 0.63 3.73 15.03
N ARG A 175 -0.54 4.09 15.57
CA ARG A 175 -1.80 3.89 14.85
C ARG A 175 -1.97 4.96 13.79
N LEU A 176 -2.50 4.59 12.63
CA LEU A 176 -2.69 5.53 11.51
C LEU A 176 -3.55 6.73 11.93
N TYR A 177 -4.68 6.50 12.59
CA TYR A 177 -5.59 7.58 13.02
C TYR A 177 -5.11 8.39 14.23
N GLU A 178 -3.98 8.03 14.83
CA GLU A 178 -3.33 8.82 15.88
C GLU A 178 -2.25 9.75 15.30
N TYR A 179 -2.01 9.71 13.98
CA TYR A 179 -1.07 10.62 13.32
C TYR A 179 -1.63 12.06 13.31
N SER A 180 -0.92 12.98 13.98
CA SER A 180 -1.40 14.33 14.31
C SER A 180 -1.66 15.25 13.11
N ARG A 181 -1.12 14.93 11.93
CA ARG A 181 -1.37 15.72 10.71
C ARG A 181 -2.52 15.20 9.86
N LEU A 182 -3.16 14.09 10.25
CA LEU A 182 -4.47 13.75 9.71
C LEU A 182 -5.49 14.76 10.21
N GLN A 183 -6.45 15.09 9.35
CA GLN A 183 -7.51 16.03 9.64
C GLN A 183 -8.49 15.38 10.63
N SER A 184 -8.35 15.69 11.92
CA SER A 184 -9.12 15.07 13.01
C SER A 184 -10.64 15.25 12.86
N GLU A 185 -11.04 16.37 12.26
CA GLU A 185 -12.45 16.69 11.97
C GLU A 185 -13.09 15.66 11.03
N LEU A 186 -12.37 15.23 9.99
CA LEU A 186 -12.82 14.19 9.06
C LEU A 186 -12.88 12.81 9.75
N ILE A 187 -11.93 12.50 10.63
CA ILE A 187 -11.91 11.22 11.38
C ILE A 187 -13.17 11.08 12.26
N SER A 188 -13.60 12.16 12.92
CA SER A 188 -14.81 12.17 13.77
C SER A 188 -16.12 12.03 12.98
N PHE A 189 -16.15 12.50 11.73
CA PHE A 189 -17.33 12.42 10.87
C PHE A 189 -17.53 11.03 10.25
N TYR A 190 -16.43 10.29 10.05
CA TYR A 190 -16.46 8.96 9.45
C TYR A 190 -16.44 7.85 10.50
N GLU A 191 -17.62 7.59 11.08
CA GLU A 191 -17.84 6.46 11.99
C GLU A 191 -17.27 5.13 11.45
N PRO A 192 -16.69 4.27 12.30
CA PRO A 192 -16.23 2.93 11.93
C PRO A 192 -17.31 2.15 11.19
N LEU A 193 -16.94 1.55 10.05
CA LEU A 193 -17.84 0.64 9.36
C LEU A 193 -17.72 -0.76 10.00
N PRO A 194 -18.83 -1.38 10.43
CA PRO A 194 -18.78 -2.70 11.03
C PRO A 194 -18.30 -3.72 10.00
N LEU A 195 -17.26 -4.48 10.35
CA LEU A 195 -16.96 -5.76 9.71
C LEU A 195 -18.13 -6.71 10.02
N ARG A 196 -19.14 -6.80 9.13
CA ARG A 196 -20.30 -7.70 9.36
C ARG A 196 -19.82 -9.12 9.70
N ARG A 197 -20.05 -9.55 10.94
CA ARG A 197 -20.05 -10.97 11.32
C ARG A 197 -21.20 -11.67 10.60
N LYS A 198 -20.89 -12.41 9.52
CA LYS A 198 -21.72 -13.53 9.06
C LYS A 198 -20.83 -14.67 8.58
N PHE A 199 -20.36 -15.46 9.53
CA PHE A 199 -20.37 -16.91 9.37
C PHE A 199 -21.55 -17.43 10.19
N SER A 200 -22.77 -17.26 9.67
CA SER A 200 -23.80 -18.24 10.00
C SER A 200 -23.36 -19.51 9.28
N LEU A 201 -22.88 -20.49 10.04
CA LEU A 201 -22.85 -21.88 9.63
C LEU A 201 -24.19 -22.17 8.94
N PHE A 202 -24.14 -22.47 7.65
CA PHE A 202 -25.25 -23.15 6.98
C PHE A 202 -25.60 -24.36 7.86
N PRO A 203 -26.87 -24.56 8.27
CA PRO A 203 -27.23 -25.81 8.91
C PRO A 203 -27.06 -26.90 7.85
N TYR A 204 -26.10 -27.79 8.11
CA TYR A 204 -25.88 -29.02 7.38
C TYR A 204 -27.21 -29.80 7.41
N LYS A 205 -27.98 -29.78 6.31
CA LYS A 205 -29.17 -30.62 6.19
C LYS A 205 -28.70 -32.08 6.20
N LYS A 206 -29.02 -32.74 7.31
CA LYS A 206 -28.84 -34.17 7.56
C LYS A 206 -29.65 -34.95 6.50
N ILE A 207 -28.98 -35.46 5.47
CA ILE A 207 -29.59 -36.44 4.56
C ILE A 207 -29.69 -37.75 5.34
N ARG A 208 -30.89 -38.07 5.83
CA ARG A 208 -31.22 -39.42 6.29
C ARG A 208 -31.39 -40.31 5.06
N ARG A 209 -30.50 -41.29 4.93
CA ARG A 209 -30.72 -42.53 4.17
C ARG A 209 -32.06 -43.13 4.60
N PHE A 210 -32.95 -43.41 3.65
CA PHE A 210 -33.89 -44.51 3.76
C PHE A 210 -33.42 -45.60 2.80
N PHE A 211 -32.97 -46.70 3.37
CA PHE A 211 -32.95 -48.00 2.73
C PHE A 211 -34.21 -48.74 3.20
N ILE A 212 -34.70 -49.59 2.30
CA ILE A 212 -35.87 -50.50 2.36
C ILE A 212 -37.14 -49.85 1.82
#